data_AF-A0A1V4ZU72-F1
#
_entry.id   AF-A0A1V4ZU72-F1
#
_cell.length_a   1.000
_cell.length_b   1.000
_cell.length_c   1.000
_cell.angle_alpha   90.00
_cell.angle_beta   90.00
_cell.angle_gamma   90.00
#
_symmetry.space_group_name_H-M   'P 1'
#
loop_
_entity.id
_entity.type
_entity.pdbx_description
1 polymer ?
#
loop_
_entity_poly.entity_id
_entity_poly.type
_entity_poly.pdbx_seq_one_letter_code
_entity_poly.pdbx_strand_id
1 'polypeptide(L)' 'MELQSDESKGMNLKVVITKGEDGWYVVTVPALPGCISQGRNLKEAKQNIREAISLYLEPDEDIVPSKGARVIEVAI' A
#
# COMPACT_ATOMS: atom_id res chain seq x y z
N MET A 1 -20.09 -24.61 7.72
CA MET A 1 -19.21 -23.46 7.99
C MET A 1 -19.17 -22.66 6.70
N GLU A 2 -20.16 -21.79 6.54
CA GLU A 2 -20.31 -20.98 5.34
C GLU A 2 -19.25 -19.87 5.41
N LEU A 3 -18.23 -20.01 4.57
CA LEU A 3 -17.31 -18.92 4.30
C LEU A 3 -18.03 -17.96 3.36
N GLN A 4 -18.71 -16.99 3.98
CA GLN A 4 -19.12 -15.77 3.30
C GLN A 4 -17.88 -15.19 2.61
N SER A 5 -17.86 -15.26 1.29
CA SER A 5 -16.85 -14.61 0.47
C SER A 5 -17.55 -13.99 -0.72
N ASP A 6 -18.33 -12.95 -0.44
CA ASP A 6 -18.61 -11.93 -1.43
C ASP A 6 -18.63 -10.57 -0.75
N GLU A 7 -17.52 -9.87 -0.87
CA GLU A 7 -17.38 -8.42 -0.85
C GLU A 7 -16.15 -8.19 -1.74
N SER A 8 -16.32 -7.44 -2.84
CA SER A 8 -15.32 -7.06 -3.85
C SER A 8 -13.89 -7.54 -3.56
N LYS A 9 -13.36 -8.45 -4.38
CA LYS A 9 -12.04 -9.06 -4.18
C LYS A 9 -10.93 -7.98 -4.22
N GLY A 10 -10.67 -7.35 -3.08
CA GLY A 10 -9.66 -6.31 -2.94
C GLY A 10 -8.27 -6.81 -3.32
N MET A 11 -7.43 -5.91 -3.80
CA MET A 11 -6.07 -6.26 -4.20
C MET A 11 -5.26 -6.74 -2.99
N ASN A 12 -4.74 -7.97 -3.07
CA ASN A 12 -3.81 -8.51 -2.08
C ASN A 12 -2.37 -8.24 -2.53
N LEU A 13 -1.69 -7.34 -1.82
CA LEU A 13 -0.26 -7.08 -2.04
C LEU A 13 0.58 -7.93 -1.09
N LYS A 14 1.65 -8.53 -1.63
CA LYS A 14 2.66 -9.21 -0.81
C LYS A 14 3.56 -8.15 -0.17
N VAL A 15 3.89 -8.36 1.10
CA VAL A 15 4.82 -7.51 1.85
C VAL A 15 6.00 -8.34 2.33
N VAL A 16 7.17 -7.72 2.42
CA VAL A 16 8.37 -8.30 3.01
C VAL A 16 8.57 -7.65 4.38
N ILE A 17 8.73 -8.46 5.42
CA ILE A 17 8.97 -7.99 6.78
C ILE A 17 10.36 -8.43 7.20
N THR A 18 11.16 -7.49 7.66
CA THR A 18 12.51 -7.70 8.16
C THR A 18 12.59 -7.20 9.60
N LYS A 19 13.33 -7.92 10.47
CA LYS A 19 13.68 -7.37 11.79
C LYS A 19 14.71 -6.26 11.60
N GLY A 20 14.33 -5.04 11.99
CA GLY A 20 15.22 -3.89 12.06
C GLY A 20 15.98 -3.82 13.38
N GLU A 21 16.67 -2.71 13.59
CA GLU A 21 17.40 -2.40 14.82
C GLU A 21 16.43 -2.04 15.96
N ASP A 22 16.90 -2.05 17.21
CA ASP A 22 16.16 -1.57 18.40
C ASP A 22 14.72 -2.09 18.55
N GLY A 23 14.47 -3.33 18.13
CA GLY A 23 13.17 -3.98 18.25
C GLY A 23 12.13 -3.53 17.21
N TRP A 24 12.55 -2.85 16.14
CA TRP A 24 11.66 -2.49 15.04
C TRP A 24 11.45 -3.65 14.07
N TYR A 25 10.26 -3.71 13.48
CA TYR A 25 9.97 -4.46 12.27
C TYR A 25 9.84 -3.47 11.13
N VAL A 26 10.66 -3.63 10.10
CA VAL A 26 10.60 -2.85 8.86
C VAL A 26 9.82 -3.66 7.83
N VAL A 27 8.91 -3.00 7.12
CA VAL A 27 8.03 -3.66 6.14
C VAL A 27 8.03 -2.89 4.83
N THR A 28 8.16 -3.61 3.72
CA THR A 28 8.19 -3.05 2.37
C THR A 28 7.20 -3.77 1.46
N VAL A 29 6.75 -3.09 0.41
CA VAL A 29 5.83 -3.64 -0.60
C VAL A 29 6.56 -3.72 -1.94
N PRO A 30 7.05 -4.90 -2.38
CA PRO A 30 7.82 -5.00 -3.63
C PRO A 30 7.07 -4.51 -4.89
N ALA A 31 5.74 -4.60 -4.87
CA ALA A 31 4.90 -4.11 -5.96
C ALA A 31 4.76 -2.58 -6.01
N LEU A 32 5.06 -1.88 -4.91
CA LEU A 32 4.98 -0.42 -4.79
C LEU A 32 6.34 0.13 -4.36
N PRO A 33 7.27 0.38 -5.31
CA PRO A 33 8.60 0.87 -5.00
C PRO A 33 8.56 2.15 -4.16
N GLY A 34 9.29 2.17 -3.06
CA GLY A 34 9.31 3.28 -2.11
C GLY A 34 8.24 3.21 -1.01
N CYS A 35 7.25 2.30 -1.11
CA CYS A 35 6.28 2.09 -0.04
C CYS A 35 6.91 1.24 1.08
N ILE A 36 7.31 1.93 2.15
CA ILE A 36 7.96 1.39 3.33
C ILE A 36 7.29 1.90 4.59
N SER A 37 7.24 1.07 5.62
CA SER A 37 6.81 1.47 6.95
C SER A 37 7.51 0.64 8.02
N GLN A 38 7.17 0.87 9.28
CA GLN A 38 7.74 0.13 10.41
C GLN A 38 6.79 0.10 11.62
N GLY A 39 7.02 -0.81 12.55
CA GLY A 39 6.34 -0.87 13.85
C GLY A 39 7.16 -1.62 14.90
N ARG A 40 6.87 -1.42 16.18
CA ARG A 40 7.54 -2.11 17.31
C ARG A 40 7.16 -3.58 17.43
N ASN A 41 6.11 -3.99 16.72
CA ASN A 41 5.68 -5.37 16.62
C ASN A 41 5.03 -5.65 15.26
N LEU A 42 4.79 -6.92 14.94
CA LEU A 42 4.22 -7.34 13.65
C LEU A 42 2.82 -6.76 13.39
N LYS A 43 1.98 -6.60 14.43
CA LYS A 43 0.63 -6.06 14.27
C LYS A 43 0.68 -4.59 13.86
N GLU A 44 1.52 -3.81 14.53
CA GLU A 44 1.74 -2.40 14.26
C GLU A 44 2.38 -2.19 12.87
N ALA A 45 3.46 -2.91 12.55
CA ALA A 45 4.08 -2.81 11.23
C ALA A 45 3.08 -3.13 10.10
N LYS A 46 2.24 -4.15 10.29
CA LYS A 46 1.19 -4.51 9.34
C LYS A 46 0.06 -3.47 9.26
N GLN A 47 -0.23 -2.74 10.33
CA GLN A 47 -1.19 -1.63 10.29
C GLN A 47 -0.59 -0.46 9.52
N ASN A 48 0.62 -0.04 9.90
CA ASN A 48 1.26 1.13 9.32
C ASN A 48 1.57 0.96 7.83
N ILE A 49 1.92 -0.26 7.36
CA ILE A 49 2.09 -0.49 5.91
C ILE A 49 0.78 -0.43 5.15
N ARG A 50 -0.36 -0.77 5.75
CA ARG A 50 -1.66 -0.61 5.06
C ARG A 50 -1.98 0.86 4.85
N GLU A 51 -1.71 1.69 5.85
CA GLU A 51 -1.87 3.14 5.74
C GLU A 51 -0.93 3.71 4.67
N ALA A 52 0.34 3.28 4.66
CA ALA A 52 1.29 3.67 3.62
C ALA A 52 0.86 3.23 2.21
N ILE A 53 0.27 2.04 2.06
CA ILE A 53 -0.30 1.57 0.77
C ILE A 53 -1.48 2.44 0.36
N SER A 54 -2.40 2.74 1.27
CA SER A 54 -3.56 3.57 0.98
C SER A 54 -3.14 4.96 0.50
N LEU A 55 -2.18 5.59 1.18
CA LEU A 55 -1.63 6.88 0.77
C LEU A 55 -0.89 6.80 -0.57
N TYR A 56 -0.16 5.70 -0.83
CA TYR A 56 0.56 5.52 -2.09
C TYR A 56 -0.38 5.41 -3.31
N LEU A 57 -1.56 4.82 -3.11
CA LEU A 57 -2.55 4.60 -4.16
C LEU A 57 -3.61 5.71 -4.24
N GLU A 58 -3.50 6.74 -3.39
CA GLU A 58 -4.42 7.87 -3.41
C GLU A 58 -4.24 8.64 -4.74
N PRO A 59 -5.33 8.91 -5.49
CA PRO A 59 -5.25 9.70 -6.71
C PRO A 59 -4.77 11.13 -6.41
N ASP A 60 -3.90 11.65 -7.27
CA ASP A 60 -3.54 13.07 -7.25
C ASP A 60 -4.58 13.88 -8.03
N GLU A 61 -5.30 14.76 -7.34
CA GLU A 61 -6.36 15.61 -7.92
C GLU A 61 -5.78 16.85 -8.64
N ASP A 62 -4.53 17.22 -8.39
CA ASP A 62 -3.90 18.46 -8.87
C ASP A 62 -3.02 18.24 -10.12
N ILE A 63 -3.21 17.12 -10.83
CA ILE A 63 -2.44 16.81 -12.05
C ILE A 63 -2.77 17.81 -13.16
N VAL A 64 -1.86 18.74 -13.42
CA VAL A 64 -1.91 19.63 -14.58
C VAL A 64 -1.10 19.02 -15.73
N PRO A 65 -1.75 18.55 -16.82
CA PRO A 65 -1.04 18.00 -17.96
C PRO A 65 -0.26 19.10 -18.70
N SER A 66 0.92 18.73 -19.21
CA SER A 66 1.68 19.60 -20.11
C SER A 66 0.93 19.81 -21.43
N LYS A 67 1.30 20.88 -22.16
CA LYS A 67 0.65 21.22 -23.44
C LYS A 67 0.67 20.03 -24.40
N GLY A 68 -0.51 19.59 -24.81
CA GLY A 68 -0.69 18.46 -25.74
C GLY A 68 -1.01 17.12 -25.06
N ALA A 69 -0.86 16.99 -23.74
CA ALA A 69 -1.23 15.78 -22.99
C ALA A 69 -2.71 15.77 -22.57
N ARG A 70 -3.17 14.61 -22.08
CA ARG A 70 -4.51 14.38 -21.50
C ARG A 70 -4.35 13.57 -20.21
N VAL A 71 -5.17 13.89 -19.22
CA VAL A 71 -5.36 13.06 -18.02
C VAL A 71 -6.56 12.17 -18.27
N ILE A 72 -6.43 10.87 -18.00
CA ILE A 72 -7.51 9.89 -18.05
C ILE A 72 -7.47 9.05 -16.78
N GLU A 73 -8.63 8.68 -16.26
CA GLU A 73 -8.74 7.72 -15.16
C GLU A 73 -8.77 6.29 -15.71
N VAL A 74 -8.10 5.38 -15.01
CA VAL A 74 -8.07 3.95 -15.36
C VAL A 74 -8.32 3.13 -14.10
N ALA A 75 -9.33 2.26 -14.15
CA ALA A 75 -9.60 1.30 -13.09
C ALA A 75 -8.68 0.06 -13.23
N ILE A 76 -8.26 -0.49 -12.09
CA ILE A 76 -7.36 -1.65 -11.96
C ILE A 76 -8.01 -2.77 -11.16
#